data_AF-A0A7Z0JA95-F1
#
_entry.id   AF-A0A7Z0JA95-F1
#
_cell.length_a   1.000
_cell.length_b   1.000
_cell.length_c   1.000
_cell.angle_alpha   90.00
_cell.angle_beta   90.00
_cell.angle_gamma   90.00
#
_symmetry.space_group_name_H-M   'P 1'
#
loop_
_entity.id
_entity.type
_entity.pdbx_description
1 polymer ?
#
loop_
_entity_poly.entity_id
_entity_poly.type
_entity_poly.pdbx_seq_one_letter_code
_entity_poly.pdbx_strand_id
1 'polypeptide(L)'
;MSDYPTDLSGLTGPQLVRLFLDAVDSHPSTDSDRAAFFDFKARLFTVLAQDGNPDAAEVADRARLMRDRIVARIDSVGGGER
;
A
#
# COMPACT_ATOMS: atom_id res chain seq x y z
N MET A 1 -6.93 -6.52 9.96
CA MET A 1 -5.71 -7.00 9.30
C MET A 1 -6.08 -7.37 7.88
N SER A 2 -5.87 -6.45 6.96
CA SER A 2 -6.11 -6.68 5.53
C SER A 2 -5.18 -7.75 4.97
N ASP A 3 -5.72 -8.64 4.13
CA ASP A 3 -5.04 -9.84 3.61
C ASP A 3 -4.47 -9.58 2.20
N TYR A 4 -3.59 -8.57 2.09
CA TYR A 4 -2.99 -8.23 0.80
C TYR A 4 -1.84 -9.20 0.46
N PRO A 5 -1.76 -9.72 -0.78
CA PRO A 5 -0.70 -10.64 -1.17
C PRO A 5 0.69 -10.00 -0.98
N THR A 6 1.64 -10.80 -0.45
CA THR A 6 2.99 -10.31 -0.15
C THR A 6 3.91 -10.37 -1.38
N ASP A 7 3.83 -11.47 -2.13
CA ASP A 7 4.54 -11.67 -3.39
C ASP A 7 3.66 -11.28 -4.58
N LEU A 8 4.17 -10.35 -5.39
CA LEU A 8 3.52 -9.81 -6.59
C LEU A 8 4.33 -10.11 -7.87
N SER A 9 5.52 -10.70 -7.73
CA SER A 9 6.51 -10.83 -8.81
C SER A 9 6.07 -11.76 -9.96
N GLY A 10 5.19 -12.72 -9.67
CA GLY A 10 4.64 -13.67 -10.65
C GLY A 10 3.35 -13.19 -11.33
N LEU A 11 2.87 -11.98 -11.05
CA LEU A 11 1.60 -11.50 -11.56
C LEU A 11 1.77 -10.68 -12.84
N THR A 12 0.87 -10.91 -13.79
CA THR A 12 0.75 -10.09 -15.01
C THR A 12 0.15 -8.72 -14.68
N GLY A 13 0.39 -7.72 -15.53
CA GLY A 13 -0.20 -6.38 -15.41
C GLY A 13 -1.71 -6.38 -15.13
N PRO A 14 -2.56 -7.12 -15.89
CA PRO A 14 -4.00 -7.21 -15.61
C PRO A 14 -4.34 -7.81 -14.24
N GLN A 15 -3.57 -8.79 -13.76
CA GLN A 15 -3.76 -9.37 -12.43
C GLN A 15 -3.41 -8.35 -11.33
N LEU A 16 -2.34 -7.57 -11.52
CA LEU A 16 -1.99 -6.46 -10.62
C LEU A 16 -3.11 -5.42 -10.58
N VAL A 17 -3.62 -5.00 -11.73
CA VAL A 17 -4.74 -4.04 -11.79
C VAL A 17 -5.97 -4.57 -11.07
N ARG A 18 -6.31 -5.84 -11.26
CA ARG A 18 -7.46 -6.46 -10.57
C ARG A 18 -7.28 -6.47 -9.05
N LEU A 19 -6.10 -6.83 -8.56
CA LEU A 19 -5.78 -6.77 -7.12
C LEU A 19 -5.87 -5.34 -6.58
N PHE A 20 -5.39 -4.35 -7.34
CA PHE A 20 -5.49 -2.97 -6.94
C PHE A 20 -6.94 -2.50 -6.82
N LEU A 21 -7.79 -2.84 -7.79
CA LEU A 21 -9.20 -2.47 -7.76
C LEU A 21 -9.96 -3.13 -6.59
N ASP A 22 -9.67 -4.41 -6.32
CA ASP A 22 -10.23 -5.14 -5.18
C ASP A 22 -9.82 -4.50 -3.84
N ALA A 23 -8.53 -4.12 -3.72
CA ALA A 23 -8.03 -3.43 -2.55
C ALA A 23 -8.61 -2.02 -2.35
N VAL A 24 -8.95 -1.31 -3.43
CA VAL A 24 -9.62 0.00 -3.35
C VAL A 24 -11.07 -0.16 -2.89
N ASP A 25 -11.75 -1.23 -3.31
CA ASP A 25 -13.13 -1.52 -2.91
C ASP A 25 -13.25 -1.97 -1.46
N SER A 26 -12.16 -2.42 -0.83
CA SER A 26 -12.16 -2.91 0.55
C SER A 26 -12.38 -1.82 1.62
N HIS A 27 -12.40 -0.53 1.25
CA HIS A 27 -12.67 0.63 2.13
C HIS A 27 -12.08 0.53 3.56
N PRO A 28 -10.75 0.68 3.74
CA PRO A 28 -10.10 0.47 5.03
C PRO A 28 -10.63 1.42 6.12
N SER A 29 -11.16 0.83 7.19
CA SER A 29 -11.88 1.53 8.27
C SER A 29 -10.99 1.95 9.45
N THR A 30 -9.85 1.27 9.66
CA THR A 30 -8.90 1.58 10.74
C THR A 30 -7.59 2.16 10.20
N ASP A 31 -6.83 2.88 11.04
CA ASP A 31 -5.50 3.36 10.67
C ASP A 31 -4.55 2.19 10.33
N SER A 32 -4.63 1.07 11.05
CA SER A 32 -3.84 -0.13 10.74
C SER A 32 -4.18 -0.71 9.36
N ASP A 33 -5.46 -0.78 9.00
CA ASP A 33 -5.87 -1.28 7.68
C ASP A 33 -5.50 -0.27 6.57
N ARG A 34 -5.55 1.04 6.85
CA ARG A 34 -5.07 2.08 5.93
C ARG A 34 -3.56 1.99 5.71
N ALA A 35 -2.78 1.75 6.76
CA ALA A 35 -1.33 1.55 6.66
C ALA A 35 -1.01 0.31 5.81
N ALA A 36 -1.73 -0.79 6.02
CA ALA A 36 -1.60 -2.01 5.21
C ALA A 36 -1.96 -1.77 3.73
N PHE A 37 -3.00 -0.98 3.46
CA PHE A 37 -3.38 -0.62 2.10
C PHE A 37 -2.28 0.19 1.39
N PHE A 38 -1.71 1.20 2.06
CA PHE A 38 -0.65 2.00 1.46
C PHE A 38 0.65 1.22 1.28
N ASP A 39 0.96 0.27 2.17
CA ASP A 39 2.07 -0.67 1.98
C ASP A 39 1.86 -1.55 0.74
N PHE A 40 0.67 -2.15 0.60
CA PHE A 40 0.31 -2.92 -0.59
C PHE A 40 0.40 -2.08 -1.87
N LYS A 41 -0.16 -0.86 -1.85
CA LYS A 41 -0.09 0.09 -2.97
C LYS A 41 1.37 0.39 -3.35
N ALA A 42 2.25 0.64 -2.37
CA ALA A 42 3.66 0.89 -2.64
C ALA A 42 4.34 -0.30 -3.34
N ARG A 43 4.08 -1.53 -2.86
CA ARG A 43 4.64 -2.76 -3.45
C ARG A 43 4.14 -2.97 -4.88
N LEU A 44 2.85 -2.82 -5.11
CA LEU A 44 2.24 -2.98 -6.44
C LEU A 44 2.80 -1.99 -7.46
N PHE A 45 2.86 -0.70 -7.11
CA PHE A 45 3.40 0.31 -8.02
C PHE A 45 4.91 0.20 -8.23
N THR A 46 5.65 -0.41 -7.28
CA THR A 46 7.06 -0.75 -7.49
C THR A 46 7.22 -1.82 -8.57
N VAL A 47 6.37 -2.85 -8.57
CA VAL A 47 6.38 -3.88 -9.62
C VAL A 47 6.03 -3.26 -10.97
N LEU A 48 5.00 -2.41 -11.03
CA LEU A 48 4.63 -1.70 -12.27
C LEU A 48 5.76 -0.79 -12.80
N ALA A 49 6.52 -0.17 -11.89
CA ALA A 49 7.68 0.65 -12.29
C ALA A 49 8.79 -0.18 -12.92
N GLN A 50 9.01 -1.41 -12.43
CA GLN A 50 9.97 -2.35 -12.98
C GLN A 50 9.52 -2.94 -14.33
N ASP A 51 8.20 -3.00 -14.57
CA ASP A 51 7.58 -3.47 -15.83
C ASP A 51 7.55 -2.40 -16.94
N GLY A 52 8.29 -1.31 -16.78
CA GLY A 52 8.48 -0.28 -17.83
C GLY A 52 7.60 0.96 -17.70
N ASN A 53 6.90 1.16 -16.58
CA ASN A 53 6.16 2.39 -16.29
C ASN A 53 6.89 3.29 -15.27
N PRO A 54 7.82 4.17 -15.67
CA PRO A 54 8.61 4.96 -14.73
C PRO A 54 7.78 5.89 -13.84
N ASP A 55 6.61 6.35 -14.32
CA ASP A 55 5.71 7.21 -13.54
C ASP A 55 5.10 6.48 -12.32
N ALA A 56 5.06 5.14 -12.36
CA ALA A 56 4.60 4.34 -11.23
C ALA A 56 5.55 4.44 -10.02
N ALA A 57 6.83 4.80 -10.22
CA ALA A 57 7.78 4.97 -9.12
C ALA A 57 7.35 6.10 -8.18
N GLU A 58 6.89 7.23 -8.72
CA GLU A 58 6.41 8.36 -7.90
C GLU A 58 5.17 7.97 -7.09
N VAL A 59 4.28 7.15 -7.65
CA VAL A 59 3.11 6.65 -6.94
C VAL A 59 3.51 5.72 -5.80
N ALA A 60 4.52 4.87 -6.01
CA ALA A 60 5.07 4.00 -4.96
C ALA A 60 5.66 4.82 -3.81
N ASP A 61 6.44 5.86 -4.11
CA ASP A 61 7.04 6.73 -3.09
C ASP A 61 5.99 7.51 -2.28
N ARG A 62 4.98 8.07 -2.96
CA ARG A 62 3.85 8.72 -2.29
C ARG A 62 3.09 7.74 -1.39
N ALA A 63 2.92 6.50 -1.81
CA ALA A 63 2.26 5.47 -1.01
C ALA A 63 3.08 5.13 0.25
N ARG A 64 4.41 4.98 0.14
CA ARG A 64 5.31 4.79 1.30
C ARG A 64 5.19 5.95 2.29
N LEU A 65 5.25 7.18 1.81
CA LEU A 65 5.12 8.38 2.64
C LEU A 65 3.78 8.41 3.40
N MET A 66 2.68 8.02 2.75
CA MET A 66 1.36 7.97 3.39
C MET A 66 1.28 6.87 4.45
N ARG A 67 1.85 5.68 4.16
CA ARG A 67 1.97 4.61 5.15
C ARG A 67 2.74 5.08 6.37
N ASP A 68 3.89 5.73 6.18
CA ASP A 68 4.73 6.18 7.28
C ASP A 68 4.05 7.26 8.14
N ARG A 69 3.28 8.16 7.52
CA ARG A 69 2.45 9.14 8.24
C ARG A 69 1.39 8.47 9.12
N ILE A 70 0.76 7.40 8.63
CA ILE A 70 -0.27 6.67 9.38
C ILE A 70 0.38 5.90 10.54
N VAL A 71 1.51 5.24 10.29
CA VAL A 71 2.26 4.54 11.35
C VAL A 71 2.71 5.51 12.44
N ALA A 72 3.29 6.65 12.07
CA ALA A 72 3.66 7.69 13.03
C ALA A 72 2.45 8.20 13.83
N ARG A 73 1.27 8.28 13.22
CA ARG A 73 0.03 8.62 13.92
C ARG A 73 -0.36 7.53 14.93
N ILE A 74 -0.37 6.26 14.53
CA ILE A 74 -0.67 5.12 15.40
C ILE A 74 0.26 5.16 16.63
N ASP A 75 1.57 5.35 16.41
CA ASP A 75 2.56 5.43 17.47
C ASP A 75 2.33 6.65 18.40
N SER A 76 1.93 7.79 17.84
CA SER A 76 1.63 9.00 18.62
C SER A 76 0.38 8.87 19.49
N VAL A 77 -0.64 8.15 19.01
CA VAL A 77 -1.89 7.92 19.75
C VAL A 77 -1.69 6.84 20.83
N GLY A 78 -0.88 5.81 20.56
CA GLY A 78 -0.54 4.77 21.54
C GLY A 78 0.53 5.19 22.56
N GLY A 79 1.32 6.23 22.28
CA GLY A 79 2.42 6.71 23.13
C GLY A 79 2.07 7.81 24.12
N GLY A 80 0.81 8.29 24.14
CA GLY A 80 0.35 9.40 24.99
C GLY A 80 0.06 9.05 26.46
N GLU A 81 0.20 7.78 26.86
CA GLU A 81 0.03 7.31 28.26
C GLU A 81 1.37 7.05 28.95
N ARG A 82 2.26 8.04 28.99
CA ARG A 82 3.45 8.01 29.86
C ARG A 82 3.59 9.29 30.67
#